data_AF-A0A7Y5PCK1-F1
#
_entry.id   AF-A0A7Y5PCK1-F1
#
_cell.length_a   1.000
_cell.length_b   1.000
_cell.length_c   1.000
_cell.angle_alpha   90.00
_cell.angle_beta   90.00
_cell.angle_gamma   90.00
#
_symmetry.space_group_name_H-M   'P 1'
#
loop_
_entity.id
_entity.type
_entity.pdbx_description
1 polymer ?
#
loop_
_entity_poly.entity_id
_entity_poly.type
_entity_poly.pdbx_seq_one_letter_code
_entity_poly.pdbx_strand_id
1 'polypeptide(L)'
;MTRITILACATLVALGARSDVSRAQQPQGPPPYVVGNPLGLPVTPTANGTFEPISPNVKVYGAIYSAESCSYDRERGVIVVPNRGVPQTVQTNDAFVSLINHDGSVHTARWIGIQSPADRVRSTPALVLNEPYGSDIMNGMLYVADRDGGTSAADASIAVIRRFDMKTGAPAGEVRLPGVDWINDIEVADDGTVYATRTGAFGERPDPATWQIWKIAPNGTASVFVQGAPLFQPNGIGVDPQGNIVVVNIGDDAVLTFSPAGQLVRTEHAAQAGSDGLVILPDGTKYVSSVRFGGISRIRPGAAAELIARNVPNAASMCYDAGASQLVIPMNANNALAFIHIDR
;
A
#
# COMPACT_ATOMS: atom_id res chain seq x y z
N MET A 1 -71.44 20.04 50.50
CA MET A 1 -72.10 20.76 49.39
C MET A 1 -71.08 20.85 48.27
N THR A 2 -71.21 20.33 47.05
CA THR A 2 -72.32 19.69 46.33
C THR A 2 -71.69 18.85 45.20
N ARG A 3 -72.39 17.78 44.80
CA ARG A 3 -72.03 16.81 43.77
C ARG A 3 -72.11 17.36 42.33
N ILE A 4 -71.21 16.85 41.48
CA ILE A 4 -71.35 16.30 40.12
C ILE A 4 -72.57 16.71 39.28
N THR A 5 -72.33 17.16 38.05
CA THR A 5 -73.07 16.68 36.85
C THR A 5 -72.16 16.71 35.62
N ILE A 6 -72.11 15.57 34.92
CA ILE A 6 -71.42 15.31 33.65
C ILE A 6 -72.35 15.77 32.52
N LEU A 7 -71.81 16.44 31.50
CA LEU A 7 -72.46 16.52 30.19
C LEU A 7 -71.44 16.15 29.10
N ALA A 8 -71.77 15.09 28.36
CA ALA A 8 -71.05 14.62 27.20
C ALA A 8 -71.23 15.57 26.02
N CYS A 9 -70.16 15.83 25.27
CA CYS A 9 -70.24 16.31 23.89
C CYS A 9 -69.35 15.43 23.03
N ALA A 10 -69.98 14.78 22.07
CA ALA A 10 -69.37 13.88 21.11
C ALA A 10 -68.46 14.66 20.15
N THR A 11 -67.17 14.31 20.11
CA THR A 11 -66.27 14.70 19.02
C THR A 11 -66.26 13.62 17.95
N LEU A 12 -66.72 13.99 16.76
CA LEU A 12 -66.64 13.18 15.54
C LEU A 12 -65.19 12.76 15.27
N VAL A 13 -64.98 11.46 15.06
CA VAL A 13 -63.77 10.91 14.44
C VAL A 13 -63.88 11.13 12.93
N ALA A 14 -63.14 12.09 12.39
CA ALA A 14 -62.88 12.17 10.96
C ALA A 14 -61.68 11.26 10.64
N LEU A 15 -61.94 10.11 10.00
CA LEU A 15 -60.90 9.31 9.37
C LEU A 15 -60.33 10.09 8.17
N GLY A 16 -59.23 10.81 8.40
CA GLY A 16 -58.39 11.33 7.32
C GLY A 16 -57.47 10.22 6.82
N ALA A 17 -57.79 9.67 5.64
CA ALA A 17 -56.89 8.77 4.93
C ALA A 17 -55.57 9.50 4.63
N ARG A 18 -54.49 9.14 5.34
CA ARG A 18 -53.14 9.51 4.92
C ARG A 18 -52.82 8.67 3.70
N SER A 19 -52.83 9.30 2.54
CA SER A 19 -52.24 8.74 1.34
C SER A 19 -50.74 8.69 1.57
N ASP A 20 -50.21 7.51 1.85
CA ASP A 20 -48.78 7.22 1.73
C ASP A 20 -48.43 7.36 0.24
N VAL A 21 -48.04 8.57 -0.16
CA VAL A 21 -47.39 8.79 -1.45
C VAL A 21 -46.03 8.13 -1.35
N SER A 22 -45.98 6.85 -1.73
CA SER A 22 -44.73 6.22 -2.16
C SER A 22 -44.12 7.12 -3.21
N ARG A 23 -43.07 7.87 -2.83
CA ARG A 23 -42.19 8.50 -3.80
C ARG A 23 -41.51 7.36 -4.55
N ALA A 24 -42.04 7.01 -5.71
CA ALA A 24 -41.34 6.21 -6.68
C ALA A 24 -39.95 6.84 -6.87
N GLN A 25 -38.89 6.10 -6.50
CA GLN A 25 -37.54 6.47 -6.93
C GLN A 25 -37.59 6.53 -8.45
N GLN A 26 -37.45 7.73 -9.01
CA GLN A 26 -37.25 7.86 -10.45
C GLN A 26 -36.07 6.95 -10.81
N PRO A 27 -36.17 6.13 -11.87
CA PRO A 27 -35.03 5.38 -12.35
C PRO A 27 -33.89 6.37 -12.54
N GLN A 28 -32.79 6.21 -11.81
CA GLN A 28 -31.63 7.06 -12.03
C GLN A 28 -31.24 6.84 -13.49
N GLY A 29 -31.28 7.92 -14.28
CA GLY A 29 -30.76 7.89 -15.64
C GLY A 29 -29.31 7.38 -15.63
N PRO A 30 -28.79 6.92 -16.78
CA PRO A 30 -27.41 6.46 -16.84
C PRO A 30 -26.47 7.54 -16.25
N PRO A 31 -25.48 7.14 -15.44
CA PRO A 31 -24.57 8.09 -14.82
C PRO A 31 -23.90 8.95 -15.90
N PRO A 32 -23.58 10.22 -15.60
CA PRO A 32 -22.95 11.11 -16.56
C PRO A 32 -21.56 10.57 -16.95
N TYR A 33 -21.18 10.80 -18.21
CA TYR A 33 -19.82 10.56 -18.68
C TYR A 33 -18.83 11.45 -17.91
N VAL A 34 -17.74 10.86 -17.41
CA VAL A 34 -16.67 11.57 -16.68
C VAL A 34 -15.34 11.37 -17.39
N VAL A 35 -14.47 12.38 -17.31
CA VAL A 35 -13.08 12.33 -17.78
C VAL A 35 -12.13 12.32 -16.59
N GLY A 36 -10.86 11.95 -16.82
CA GLY A 36 -9.82 12.02 -15.80
C GLY A 36 -9.49 13.46 -15.39
N ASN A 37 -9.09 13.64 -14.13
CA ASN A 37 -8.67 14.93 -13.60
C ASN A 37 -7.15 15.16 -13.79
N PRO A 38 -6.68 16.41 -13.77
CA PRO A 38 -5.26 16.70 -13.59
C PRO A 38 -4.70 16.04 -12.32
N LEU A 39 -3.39 15.80 -12.29
CA LEU A 39 -2.74 15.17 -11.15
C LEU A 39 -2.68 16.14 -9.95
N GLY A 40 -3.30 15.73 -8.85
CA GLY A 40 -3.44 16.52 -7.63
C GLY A 40 -4.50 15.94 -6.71
N LEU A 41 -4.85 16.68 -5.66
CA LEU A 41 -5.83 16.25 -4.66
C LEU A 41 -7.01 17.23 -4.54
N PRO A 42 -8.22 16.74 -4.22
CA PRO A 42 -8.59 15.32 -4.18
C PRO A 42 -8.57 14.69 -5.58
N VAL A 43 -8.32 13.38 -5.67
CA VAL A 43 -8.25 12.63 -6.95
C VAL A 43 -9.54 12.79 -7.77
N THR A 44 -10.67 12.83 -7.06
CA THR A 44 -12.01 13.10 -7.62
C THR A 44 -12.59 14.34 -6.94
N PRO A 45 -12.37 15.55 -7.48
CA PRO A 45 -12.91 16.77 -6.92
C PRO A 45 -14.43 16.83 -7.10
N THR A 46 -15.11 17.39 -6.11
CA THR A 46 -16.52 17.76 -6.24
C THR A 46 -16.63 19.00 -7.13
N ALA A 47 -17.80 19.22 -7.74
CA ALA A 47 -18.00 20.35 -8.66
C ALA A 47 -17.66 21.73 -8.05
N ASN A 48 -17.74 21.85 -6.72
CA ASN A 48 -17.42 23.08 -5.98
C ASN A 48 -16.22 22.89 -5.02
N GLY A 49 -15.49 21.78 -5.14
CA GLY A 49 -14.35 21.46 -4.28
C GLY A 49 -13.09 22.20 -4.71
N THR A 50 -12.22 22.50 -3.74
CA THR A 50 -10.88 23.00 -4.03
C THR A 50 -10.01 21.86 -4.54
N PHE A 51 -9.30 22.11 -5.64
CA PHE A 51 -8.29 21.21 -6.20
C PHE A 51 -6.91 21.83 -6.00
N GLU A 52 -5.98 21.03 -5.50
CA GLU A 52 -4.58 21.40 -5.38
C GLU A 52 -3.71 20.52 -6.29
N PRO A 53 -2.96 21.11 -7.24
CA PRO A 53 -2.10 20.34 -8.11
C PRO A 53 -0.95 19.68 -7.35
N ILE A 54 -0.41 18.62 -7.94
CA ILE A 54 0.85 18.02 -7.49
C ILE A 54 1.98 19.05 -7.48
N SER A 55 2.93 18.90 -6.54
CA SER A 55 4.06 19.82 -6.45
C SER A 55 4.90 19.85 -7.74
N PRO A 56 5.41 21.03 -8.16
CA PRO A 56 6.04 21.21 -9.47
C PRO A 56 7.37 20.44 -9.64
N ASN A 57 7.98 19.99 -8.55
CA ASN A 57 9.18 19.15 -8.56
C ASN A 57 8.89 17.66 -8.79
N VAL A 58 7.63 17.25 -8.88
CA VAL A 58 7.23 15.87 -9.14
C VAL A 58 7.01 15.63 -10.63
N LYS A 59 7.74 14.68 -11.20
CA LYS A 59 7.49 14.19 -12.57
C LYS A 59 6.68 12.91 -12.50
N VAL A 60 5.76 12.70 -13.44
CA VAL A 60 4.88 11.53 -13.44
C VAL A 60 4.92 10.82 -14.79
N TYR A 61 5.13 9.51 -14.75
CA TYR A 61 5.16 8.66 -15.92
C TYR A 61 4.23 7.46 -15.74
N GLY A 62 3.53 7.09 -16.81
CA GLY A 62 2.58 5.97 -16.82
C GLY A 62 3.22 4.63 -17.19
N ALA A 63 2.38 3.72 -17.72
CA ALA A 63 2.74 2.38 -18.19
C ALA A 63 3.06 1.35 -17.07
N ILE A 64 2.51 1.58 -15.89
CA ILE A 64 2.40 0.62 -14.79
C ILE A 64 0.92 0.40 -14.48
N TYR A 65 0.60 -0.63 -13.72
CA TYR A 65 -0.77 -1.03 -13.45
C TYR A 65 -0.95 -1.42 -11.98
N SER A 66 -1.64 -0.58 -11.22
CA SER A 66 -1.97 -0.82 -9.81
C SER A 66 -0.76 -1.28 -8.98
N ALA A 67 0.40 -0.67 -9.21
CA ALA A 67 1.62 -0.96 -8.46
C ALA A 67 1.55 -0.35 -7.05
N GLU A 68 1.96 -1.11 -6.03
CA GLU A 68 2.03 -0.66 -4.63
C GLU A 68 3.47 -0.39 -4.20
N SER A 69 4.46 -1.09 -4.77
CA SER A 69 5.88 -0.96 -4.45
C SER A 69 6.76 -0.88 -5.69
N CYS A 70 8.02 -0.52 -5.46
CA CYS A 70 9.10 -0.65 -6.42
C CYS A 70 10.40 -0.99 -5.68
N SER A 71 11.42 -1.41 -6.43
CA SER A 71 12.78 -1.63 -5.92
C SER A 71 13.79 -1.21 -6.99
N TYR A 72 15.03 -0.90 -6.60
CA TYR A 72 16.05 -0.46 -7.55
C TYR A 72 17.10 -1.56 -7.80
N ASP A 73 17.18 -2.05 -9.03
CA ASP A 73 18.23 -2.96 -9.47
C ASP A 73 19.47 -2.15 -9.87
N ARG A 74 20.42 -2.01 -8.93
CA ARG A 74 21.68 -1.30 -9.17
C ARG A 74 22.58 -1.99 -10.19
N GLU A 75 22.52 -3.31 -10.35
CA GLU A 75 23.35 -4.04 -11.31
C GLU A 75 22.93 -3.69 -12.74
N ARG A 76 21.63 -3.53 -12.99
CA ARG A 76 21.09 -3.15 -14.29
C ARG A 76 20.84 -1.66 -14.50
N GLY A 77 20.76 -0.87 -13.43
CA GLY A 77 20.37 0.53 -13.51
C GLY A 77 18.90 0.71 -13.91
N VAL A 78 18.00 -0.14 -13.39
CA VAL A 78 16.56 -0.05 -13.67
C VAL A 78 15.74 -0.11 -12.38
N ILE A 79 14.58 0.52 -12.42
CA ILE A 79 13.56 0.42 -11.38
C ILE A 79 12.67 -0.78 -11.70
N VAL A 80 12.54 -1.68 -10.74
CA VAL A 80 11.74 -2.91 -10.81
C VAL A 80 10.39 -2.64 -10.16
N VAL A 81 9.31 -2.85 -10.90
CA VAL A 81 7.96 -2.47 -10.45
C VAL A 81 7.02 -3.66 -10.55
N PRO A 82 6.64 -4.28 -9.43
CA PRO A 82 5.54 -5.24 -9.39
C PRO A 82 4.19 -4.56 -9.66
N ASN A 83 3.45 -5.07 -10.63
CA ASN A 83 2.12 -4.61 -11.01
C ASN A 83 1.12 -5.67 -10.57
N ARG A 84 0.05 -5.28 -9.87
CA ARG A 84 -0.91 -6.23 -9.31
C ARG A 84 -1.74 -6.99 -10.33
N GLY A 85 -1.78 -6.53 -11.59
CA GLY A 85 -2.74 -7.06 -12.56
C GLY A 85 -4.18 -6.86 -12.08
N VAL A 86 -5.13 -7.57 -12.67
CA VAL A 86 -6.52 -7.53 -12.19
C VAL A 86 -6.66 -8.24 -10.83
N PRO A 87 -7.66 -7.87 -10.00
CA PRO A 87 -7.87 -8.54 -8.72
C PRO A 87 -8.02 -10.06 -8.85
N GLN A 88 -7.58 -10.81 -7.84
CA GLN A 88 -7.64 -12.28 -7.87
C GLN A 88 -9.07 -12.86 -8.02
N THR A 89 -10.09 -12.10 -7.63
CA THR A 89 -11.51 -12.46 -7.84
C THR A 89 -11.93 -12.45 -9.31
N VAL A 90 -11.15 -11.80 -10.17
CA VAL A 90 -11.34 -11.73 -11.63
C VAL A 90 -10.44 -12.75 -12.33
N GLN A 91 -9.14 -12.73 -12.02
CA GLN A 91 -8.16 -13.65 -12.60
C GLN A 91 -7.01 -13.86 -11.60
N THR A 92 -6.77 -15.11 -11.22
CA THR A 92 -5.61 -15.46 -10.40
C THR A 92 -4.33 -15.44 -11.25
N ASN A 93 -3.19 -15.23 -10.59
CA ASN A 93 -1.87 -15.27 -11.20
C ASN A 93 -1.71 -14.32 -12.42
N ASP A 94 -2.27 -13.12 -12.34
CA ASP A 94 -2.27 -12.10 -13.42
C ASP A 94 -1.19 -11.01 -13.24
N ALA A 95 -0.65 -10.87 -12.03
CA ALA A 95 0.37 -9.86 -11.75
C ALA A 95 1.65 -10.06 -12.58
N PHE A 96 2.42 -8.99 -12.77
CA PHE A 96 3.61 -8.99 -13.61
C PHE A 96 4.61 -7.93 -13.13
N VAL A 97 5.87 -8.04 -13.54
CA VAL A 97 6.93 -7.08 -13.16
C VAL A 97 7.38 -6.29 -14.39
N SER A 98 7.41 -4.96 -14.26
CA SER A 98 7.95 -4.04 -15.27
C SER A 98 9.35 -3.57 -14.89
N LEU A 99 10.15 -3.20 -15.88
CA LEU A 99 11.43 -2.51 -15.71
C LEU A 99 11.31 -1.09 -16.30
N ILE A 100 11.69 -0.09 -15.50
CA ILE A 100 11.57 1.34 -15.83
C ILE A 100 12.95 1.99 -15.74
N ASN A 101 13.26 2.88 -16.69
CA ASN A 101 14.50 3.65 -16.69
C ASN A 101 14.42 4.82 -15.69
N HIS A 102 15.58 5.36 -15.32
CA HIS A 102 15.72 6.54 -14.46
C HIS A 102 14.90 7.75 -14.92
N ASP A 103 14.73 7.93 -16.22
CA ASP A 103 14.00 9.07 -16.79
C ASP A 103 12.47 8.85 -16.85
N GLY A 104 11.99 7.70 -16.36
CA GLY A 104 10.59 7.30 -16.37
C GLY A 104 10.14 6.61 -17.66
N SER A 105 11.00 6.48 -18.67
CA SER A 105 10.69 5.70 -19.87
C SER A 105 10.66 4.20 -19.56
N VAL A 106 9.79 3.47 -20.27
CA VAL A 106 9.67 2.02 -20.09
C VAL A 106 10.89 1.33 -20.70
N HIS A 107 11.63 0.58 -19.90
CA HIS A 107 12.68 -0.32 -20.39
C HIS A 107 12.06 -1.63 -20.89
N THR A 108 11.21 -2.26 -20.06
CA THR A 108 10.53 -3.51 -20.39
C THR A 108 9.16 -3.53 -19.72
N ALA A 109 8.10 -3.45 -20.53
CA ALA A 109 6.73 -3.33 -20.03
C ALA A 109 6.25 -4.54 -19.23
N ARG A 110 6.72 -5.75 -19.58
CA ARG A 110 6.48 -7.00 -18.84
C ARG A 110 7.73 -7.86 -18.95
N TRP A 111 8.46 -8.00 -17.85
CA TRP A 111 9.66 -8.83 -17.74
C TRP A 111 9.33 -10.19 -17.12
N ILE A 112 8.81 -10.21 -15.89
CA ILE A 112 8.23 -11.40 -15.27
C ILE A 112 6.71 -11.38 -15.50
N GLY A 113 6.13 -12.53 -15.86
CA GLY A 113 4.69 -12.64 -16.10
C GLY A 113 4.24 -12.35 -17.53
N ILE A 114 5.12 -12.55 -18.52
CA ILE A 114 4.76 -12.39 -19.95
C ILE A 114 3.74 -13.44 -20.41
N GLN A 115 3.73 -14.61 -19.76
CA GLN A 115 2.87 -15.73 -20.11
C GLN A 115 1.44 -15.48 -19.61
N SER A 116 0.47 -16.03 -20.33
CA SER A 116 -0.91 -16.06 -19.84
C SER A 116 -0.99 -16.82 -18.50
N PRO A 117 -1.93 -16.49 -17.60
CA PRO A 117 -2.08 -17.22 -16.34
C PRO A 117 -2.17 -18.75 -16.51
N ALA A 118 -2.83 -19.22 -17.58
CA ALA A 118 -2.95 -20.64 -17.90
C ALA A 118 -1.60 -21.29 -18.30
N ASP A 119 -0.72 -20.55 -18.96
CA ASP A 119 0.60 -21.03 -19.36
C ASP A 119 1.60 -21.03 -18.20
N ARG A 120 1.46 -20.08 -17.27
CA ARG A 120 2.35 -19.95 -16.09
C ARG A 120 2.36 -21.21 -15.24
N VAL A 121 1.20 -21.82 -15.00
CA VAL A 121 1.07 -23.06 -14.21
C VAL A 121 1.77 -24.25 -14.89
N ARG A 122 1.96 -24.20 -16.21
CA ARG A 122 2.63 -25.25 -17.00
C ARG A 122 4.11 -24.98 -17.23
N SER A 123 4.62 -23.81 -16.83
CA SER A 123 6.04 -23.48 -16.96
C SER A 123 6.91 -24.27 -15.97
N THR A 124 8.21 -24.35 -16.24
CA THR A 124 9.17 -25.06 -15.38
C THR A 124 10.38 -24.15 -15.11
N PRO A 125 10.53 -23.62 -13.88
CA PRO A 125 9.62 -23.74 -12.75
C PRO A 125 8.29 -22.99 -13.00
N ALA A 126 7.22 -23.42 -12.34
CA ALA A 126 5.92 -22.77 -12.46
C ALA A 126 5.98 -21.34 -11.90
N LEU A 127 5.49 -20.37 -12.67
CA LEU A 127 5.36 -18.99 -12.22
C LEU A 127 4.06 -18.80 -11.46
N VAL A 128 4.15 -18.32 -10.22
CA VAL A 128 3.03 -17.79 -9.46
C VAL A 128 3.38 -16.37 -9.02
N LEU A 129 2.54 -15.42 -9.37
CA LEU A 129 2.57 -14.04 -8.91
C LEU A 129 1.14 -13.52 -8.99
N ASN A 130 0.48 -13.35 -7.85
CA ASN A 130 -0.95 -13.11 -7.81
C ASN A 130 -1.29 -11.64 -7.55
N GLU A 131 -0.86 -11.09 -6.43
CA GLU A 131 -1.17 -9.75 -5.95
C GLU A 131 0.00 -9.20 -5.12
N PRO A 132 1.08 -8.71 -5.76
CA PRO A 132 2.22 -8.11 -5.08
C PRO A 132 1.88 -6.79 -4.39
N TYR A 133 2.33 -6.62 -3.14
CA TYR A 133 2.15 -5.39 -2.36
C TYR A 133 3.49 -4.72 -2.06
N GLY A 134 4.42 -5.43 -1.40
CA GLY A 134 5.78 -4.97 -1.10
C GLY A 134 6.84 -5.69 -1.92
N SER A 135 8.00 -5.07 -2.13
CA SER A 135 9.13 -5.71 -2.79
C SER A 135 10.47 -5.12 -2.39
N ASP A 136 11.49 -5.98 -2.39
CA ASP A 136 12.88 -5.58 -2.16
C ASP A 136 13.85 -6.46 -2.97
N ILE A 137 15.05 -5.96 -3.24
CA ILE A 137 16.10 -6.67 -3.97
C ILE A 137 17.31 -6.85 -3.05
N MET A 138 17.63 -8.11 -2.76
CA MET A 138 18.79 -8.45 -1.95
C MET A 138 19.49 -9.69 -2.50
N ASN A 139 20.83 -9.70 -2.49
CA ASN A 139 21.64 -10.86 -2.90
C ASN A 139 21.28 -11.46 -4.27
N GLY A 140 20.95 -10.61 -5.25
CA GLY A 140 20.60 -11.04 -6.62
C GLY A 140 19.19 -11.62 -6.75
N MET A 141 18.33 -11.42 -5.76
CA MET A 141 16.97 -11.92 -5.71
C MET A 141 15.97 -10.77 -5.55
N LEU A 142 14.89 -10.78 -6.33
CA LEU A 142 13.70 -9.97 -6.03
C LEU A 142 12.83 -10.75 -5.06
N TYR A 143 12.52 -10.14 -3.92
CA TYR A 143 11.54 -10.62 -2.96
C TYR A 143 10.25 -9.84 -3.14
N VAL A 144 9.11 -10.51 -3.00
CA VAL A 144 7.79 -9.91 -3.18
C VAL A 144 6.85 -10.41 -2.10
N ALA A 145 6.21 -9.49 -1.37
CA ALA A 145 5.06 -9.79 -0.54
C ALA A 145 3.83 -9.98 -1.43
N ASP A 146 3.34 -11.22 -1.48
CA ASP A 146 2.21 -11.66 -2.27
C ASP A 146 1.25 -12.47 -1.39
N ARG A 147 0.18 -13.00 -1.96
CA ARG A 147 -0.76 -13.90 -1.29
C ARG A 147 -1.31 -14.97 -2.23
N ASP A 148 -1.54 -16.16 -1.67
CA ASP A 148 -2.39 -17.18 -2.26
C ASP A 148 -3.82 -17.03 -1.71
N GLY A 149 -4.83 -17.44 -2.49
CA GLY A 149 -6.23 -17.47 -2.05
C GLY A 149 -6.90 -16.10 -1.93
N GLY A 150 -7.94 -16.00 -1.11
CA GLY A 150 -8.78 -14.80 -1.02
C GLY A 150 -9.48 -14.46 -2.34
N THR A 151 -9.80 -15.49 -3.13
CA THR A 151 -10.54 -15.39 -4.39
C THR A 151 -12.06 -15.38 -4.19
N SER A 152 -12.51 -15.76 -3.00
CA SER A 152 -13.91 -15.75 -2.57
C SER A 152 -14.02 -15.69 -1.05
N ALA A 153 -15.22 -15.48 -0.51
CA ALA A 153 -15.44 -15.50 0.95
C ALA A 153 -15.13 -16.86 1.61
N ALA A 154 -15.11 -17.96 0.84
CA ALA A 154 -14.82 -19.30 1.34
C ALA A 154 -13.35 -19.71 1.18
N ASP A 155 -12.56 -18.91 0.46
CA ASP A 155 -11.16 -19.20 0.14
C ASP A 155 -10.25 -18.30 0.98
N ALA A 156 -9.65 -18.86 2.02
CA ALA A 156 -8.80 -18.10 2.92
C ALA A 156 -7.54 -17.58 2.20
N SER A 157 -7.20 -16.32 2.46
CA SER A 157 -5.94 -15.74 1.98
C SER A 157 -4.78 -16.24 2.85
N ILE A 158 -3.63 -16.46 2.22
CA ILE A 158 -2.37 -16.85 2.89
C ILE A 158 -1.26 -15.96 2.32
N ALA A 159 -0.56 -15.23 3.19
CA ALA A 159 0.59 -14.44 2.80
C ALA A 159 1.75 -15.33 2.33
N VAL A 160 2.43 -14.90 1.27
CA VAL A 160 3.54 -15.60 0.66
C VAL A 160 4.65 -14.61 0.33
N ILE A 161 5.87 -14.88 0.77
CA ILE A 161 7.06 -14.20 0.25
C ILE A 161 7.55 -15.00 -0.95
N ARG A 162 7.43 -14.42 -2.15
CA ARG A 162 7.93 -15.03 -3.38
C ARG A 162 9.30 -14.48 -3.74
N ARG A 163 10.10 -15.29 -4.43
CA ARG A 163 11.43 -14.91 -4.87
C ARG A 163 11.63 -15.18 -6.35
N PHE A 164 12.28 -14.26 -7.02
CA PHE A 164 12.65 -14.35 -8.43
C PHE A 164 14.13 -14.03 -8.61
N ASP A 165 14.84 -14.87 -9.34
CA ASP A 165 16.26 -14.64 -9.63
C ASP A 165 16.36 -13.36 -10.47
N MET A 166 17.14 -12.39 -9.99
CA MET A 166 17.20 -11.12 -10.68
C MET A 166 17.78 -11.29 -12.08
N LYS A 167 18.73 -12.20 -12.31
CA LYS A 167 19.40 -12.34 -13.62
C LYS A 167 18.46 -12.86 -14.71
N THR A 168 17.58 -13.79 -14.36
CA THR A 168 16.76 -14.56 -15.31
C THR A 168 15.27 -14.28 -15.22
N GLY A 169 14.79 -13.72 -14.11
CA GLY A 169 13.37 -13.58 -13.79
C GLY A 169 12.69 -14.91 -13.41
N ALA A 170 13.47 -16.00 -13.28
CA ALA A 170 12.92 -17.30 -12.96
C ALA A 170 12.47 -17.38 -11.49
N PRO A 171 11.32 -18.03 -11.20
CA PRO A 171 10.94 -18.38 -9.83
C PRO A 171 12.05 -19.13 -9.09
N ALA A 172 12.33 -18.69 -7.85
CA ALA A 172 13.42 -19.22 -7.02
C ALA A 172 12.93 -19.68 -5.63
N GLY A 173 11.66 -20.06 -5.56
CA GLY A 173 11.01 -20.56 -4.36
C GLY A 173 10.32 -19.48 -3.53
N GLU A 174 9.64 -19.92 -2.49
CA GLU A 174 8.70 -19.10 -1.72
C GLU A 174 8.63 -19.54 -0.26
N VAL A 175 8.15 -18.66 0.60
CA VAL A 175 7.83 -18.96 2.00
C VAL A 175 6.38 -18.58 2.25
N ARG A 176 5.55 -19.56 2.60
CA ARG A 176 4.16 -19.33 3.02
C ARG A 176 4.10 -19.03 4.51
N LEU A 177 3.17 -18.17 4.92
CA LEU A 177 2.90 -17.85 6.32
C LEU A 177 1.49 -18.32 6.72
N PRO A 178 1.31 -19.60 7.11
CA PRO A 178 0.01 -20.12 7.51
C PRO A 178 -0.60 -19.31 8.65
N GLY A 179 -1.87 -18.95 8.53
CA GLY A 179 -2.58 -18.13 9.52
C GLY A 179 -2.32 -16.62 9.42
N VAL A 180 -1.46 -16.19 8.48
CA VAL A 180 -1.31 -14.79 8.09
C VAL A 180 -2.02 -14.60 6.77
N ASP A 181 -3.06 -13.79 6.76
CA ASP A 181 -3.91 -13.54 5.60
C ASP A 181 -3.23 -12.71 4.52
N TRP A 182 -2.39 -11.77 4.93
CA TRP A 182 -1.71 -10.85 4.04
C TRP A 182 -0.52 -10.16 4.74
N ILE A 183 0.51 -9.81 3.97
CA ILE A 183 1.63 -8.94 4.35
C ILE A 183 1.65 -7.77 3.38
N ASN A 184 1.78 -6.57 3.92
CA ASN A 184 1.73 -5.33 3.16
C ASN A 184 3.08 -4.96 2.55
N ASP A 185 4.13 -4.81 3.37
CA ASP A 185 5.47 -4.46 2.87
C ASP A 185 6.56 -5.37 3.44
N ILE A 186 7.73 -5.36 2.80
CA ILE A 186 8.91 -6.14 3.20
C ILE A 186 10.21 -5.35 3.07
N GLU A 187 11.18 -5.74 3.88
CA GLU A 187 12.58 -5.35 3.77
C GLU A 187 13.45 -6.59 3.98
N VAL A 188 14.50 -6.76 3.18
CA VAL A 188 15.40 -7.91 3.27
C VAL A 188 16.78 -7.46 3.75
N ALA A 189 17.18 -7.90 4.94
CA ALA A 189 18.51 -7.64 5.45
C ALA A 189 19.61 -8.36 4.64
N ASP A 190 20.85 -7.88 4.75
CA ASP A 190 22.02 -8.43 4.02
C ASP A 190 22.21 -9.95 4.20
N ASP A 191 21.82 -10.50 5.34
CA ASP A 191 21.89 -11.94 5.63
C ASP A 191 20.75 -12.77 5.00
N GLY A 192 19.82 -12.11 4.30
CA GLY A 192 18.65 -12.70 3.66
C GLY A 192 17.43 -12.85 4.58
N THR A 193 17.48 -12.34 5.81
CA THR A 193 16.32 -12.27 6.70
C THR A 193 15.30 -11.28 6.15
N VAL A 194 14.05 -11.71 6.00
CA VAL A 194 12.95 -10.83 5.60
C VAL A 194 12.22 -10.33 6.84
N TYR A 195 12.04 -9.02 6.92
CA TYR A 195 11.09 -8.38 7.83
C TYR A 195 9.85 -7.97 7.04
N ALA A 196 8.68 -8.21 7.62
CA ALA A 196 7.41 -8.12 6.91
C ALA A 196 6.33 -7.48 7.79
N THR A 197 5.54 -6.57 7.25
CA THR A 197 4.46 -5.92 8.01
C THR A 197 3.12 -6.56 7.73
N ARG A 198 2.41 -6.95 8.80
CA ARG A 198 1.00 -7.27 8.74
C ARG A 198 0.22 -6.08 9.28
N THR A 199 -0.36 -5.31 8.37
CA THR A 199 -1.15 -4.11 8.71
C THR A 199 -2.33 -4.43 9.61
N GLY A 200 -2.91 -5.63 9.49
CA GLY A 200 -3.97 -6.13 10.38
C GLY A 200 -5.27 -5.34 10.26
N ALA A 201 -6.04 -5.30 11.34
CA ALA A 201 -7.40 -4.76 11.34
C ALA A 201 -7.44 -3.23 11.21
N PHE A 202 -8.32 -2.77 10.31
CA PHE A 202 -8.81 -1.39 10.25
C PHE A 202 -10.14 -1.24 11.02
N GLY A 203 -10.62 0.00 11.18
CA GLY A 203 -11.95 0.30 11.74
C GLY A 203 -11.91 1.28 12.91
N GLU A 204 -13.08 1.53 13.52
CA GLU A 204 -13.22 2.45 14.68
C GLU A 204 -12.59 1.89 15.96
N ARG A 205 -12.60 0.55 16.11
CA ARG A 205 -12.03 -0.19 17.25
C ARG A 205 -11.24 -1.39 16.75
N PRO A 206 -10.14 -1.16 16.03
CA PRO A 206 -9.32 -2.24 15.48
C PRO A 206 -8.66 -3.02 16.61
N ASP A 207 -8.50 -4.34 16.44
CA ASP A 207 -7.81 -5.20 17.40
C ASP A 207 -6.28 -5.08 17.22
N PRO A 208 -5.54 -4.49 18.18
CA PRO A 208 -4.10 -4.34 18.08
C PRO A 208 -3.33 -5.65 18.00
N ALA A 209 -3.91 -6.77 18.47
CA ALA A 209 -3.25 -8.07 18.38
C ALA A 209 -3.02 -8.53 16.93
N THR A 210 -3.73 -7.93 15.97
CA THR A 210 -3.57 -8.22 14.54
C THR A 210 -2.43 -7.46 13.88
N TRP A 211 -1.92 -6.39 14.51
CA TRP A 211 -0.81 -5.59 14.01
C TRP A 211 0.51 -6.24 14.37
N GLN A 212 1.25 -6.66 13.35
CA GLN A 212 2.45 -7.45 13.57
C GLN A 212 3.57 -7.03 12.62
N ILE A 213 4.80 -7.15 13.09
CA ILE A 213 5.98 -7.29 12.26
C ILE A 213 6.40 -8.76 12.36
N TRP A 214 6.68 -9.38 11.22
CA TRP A 214 7.18 -10.74 11.11
C TRP A 214 8.66 -10.73 10.77
N LYS A 215 9.40 -11.71 11.30
CA LYS A 215 10.79 -12.01 10.94
C LYS A 215 10.83 -13.39 10.32
N ILE A 216 11.42 -13.50 9.14
CA ILE A 216 11.50 -14.73 8.35
C ILE A 216 12.97 -14.97 8.05
N ALA A 217 13.54 -16.01 8.67
CA ALA A 217 14.94 -16.38 8.46
C ALA A 217 15.15 -16.91 7.03
N PRO A 218 16.41 -16.87 6.50
CA PRO A 218 16.72 -17.38 5.16
C PRO A 218 16.31 -18.83 4.89
N ASN A 219 16.22 -19.65 5.95
CA ASN A 219 15.77 -21.04 5.88
C ASN A 219 14.22 -21.19 5.85
N GLY A 220 13.48 -20.08 5.83
CA GLY A 220 12.02 -20.05 5.82
C GLY A 220 11.35 -20.09 7.20
N THR A 221 12.11 -20.16 8.30
CA THR A 221 11.55 -20.11 9.66
C THR A 221 10.95 -18.73 9.92
N ALA A 222 9.64 -18.66 10.17
CA ALA A 222 8.92 -17.42 10.40
C ALA A 222 8.44 -17.31 11.85
N SER A 223 8.55 -16.11 12.42
CA SER A 223 8.05 -15.79 13.76
C SER A 223 7.58 -14.34 13.84
N VAL A 224 6.62 -14.06 14.72
CA VAL A 224 6.27 -12.68 15.07
C VAL A 224 7.46 -12.01 15.76
N PHE A 225 7.86 -10.85 15.26
CA PHE A 225 8.96 -10.04 15.77
C PHE A 225 8.48 -8.99 16.79
N VAL A 226 7.42 -8.25 16.43
CA VAL A 226 6.74 -7.26 17.28
C VAL A 226 5.24 -7.41 17.04
N GLN A 227 4.43 -7.26 18.09
CA GLN A 227 2.96 -7.34 18.00
C GLN A 227 2.29 -6.30 18.89
N GLY A 228 1.22 -5.69 18.37
CA GLY A 228 0.43 -4.70 19.09
C GLY A 228 1.13 -3.37 19.25
N ALA A 229 0.58 -2.54 20.16
CA ALA A 229 1.10 -1.20 20.42
C ALA A 229 2.61 -1.23 20.75
N PRO A 230 3.41 -0.26 20.26
CA PRO A 230 2.99 1.00 19.62
C PRO A 230 2.73 0.90 18.11
N LEU A 231 2.74 -0.29 17.50
CA LEU A 231 2.29 -0.43 16.12
C LEU A 231 0.84 0.07 16.02
N PHE A 232 0.54 0.77 14.93
CA PHE A 232 -0.81 1.17 14.61
C PHE A 232 -1.03 1.05 13.11
N GLN A 233 -1.46 -0.14 12.69
CA GLN A 233 -1.57 -0.52 11.28
C GLN A 233 -0.20 -0.36 10.57
N PRO A 234 0.80 -1.20 10.90
CA PRO A 234 2.13 -1.07 10.30
C PRO A 234 2.06 -1.26 8.78
N ASN A 235 2.81 -0.46 8.04
CA ASN A 235 2.81 -0.43 6.58
C ASN A 235 4.26 -0.57 6.06
N GLY A 236 4.88 0.48 5.53
CA GLY A 236 6.27 0.45 5.08
C GLY A 236 7.28 0.11 6.18
N ILE A 237 8.32 -0.61 5.78
CA ILE A 237 9.37 -1.13 6.65
C ILE A 237 10.74 -0.97 5.98
N GLY A 238 11.78 -0.80 6.77
CA GLY A 238 13.16 -0.66 6.28
C GLY A 238 14.18 -0.99 7.38
N VAL A 239 15.44 -1.20 7.00
CA VAL A 239 16.56 -1.38 7.94
C VAL A 239 17.41 -0.12 7.95
N ASP A 240 17.62 0.48 9.12
CA ASP A 240 18.51 1.64 9.25
C ASP A 240 20.00 1.24 9.20
N PRO A 241 20.94 2.19 8.98
CA PRO A 241 22.36 1.87 8.90
C PRO A 241 22.98 1.28 10.18
N GLN A 242 22.24 1.25 11.29
CA GLN A 242 22.65 0.60 12.55
C GLN A 242 22.06 -0.82 12.69
N GLY A 243 21.32 -1.30 11.68
CA GLY A 243 20.66 -2.59 11.68
C GLY A 243 19.33 -2.62 12.43
N ASN A 244 18.77 -1.47 12.81
CA ASN A 244 17.45 -1.42 13.45
C ASN A 244 16.34 -1.52 12.41
N ILE A 245 15.21 -2.05 12.82
CA ILE A 245 14.01 -2.20 12.00
C ILE A 245 13.15 -0.96 12.18
N VAL A 246 12.95 -0.20 11.11
CA VAL A 246 12.12 1.00 11.12
C VAL A 246 10.81 0.70 10.41
N VAL A 247 9.70 1.11 11.01
CA VAL A 247 8.34 0.88 10.50
C VAL A 247 7.55 2.17 10.56
N VAL A 248 6.75 2.43 9.53
CA VAL A 248 5.76 3.52 9.55
C VAL A 248 4.38 2.97 9.86
N ASN A 249 3.62 3.74 10.63
CA ASN A 249 2.21 3.46 10.90
C ASN A 249 1.35 4.21 9.87
N ILE A 250 0.40 3.52 9.22
CA ILE A 250 -0.65 4.21 8.44
C ILE A 250 -1.76 4.77 9.34
N GLY A 251 -1.89 4.22 10.56
CA GLY A 251 -2.92 4.64 11.52
C GLY A 251 -2.67 6.05 12.11
N ASP A 252 -1.41 6.47 12.20
CA ASP A 252 -0.98 7.78 12.68
C ASP A 252 0.21 8.33 11.86
N ASP A 253 1.05 9.19 12.43
CA ASP A 253 2.25 9.75 11.82
C ASP A 253 3.56 9.15 12.36
N ALA A 254 3.48 8.10 13.19
CA ALA A 254 4.64 7.57 13.87
C ALA A 254 5.57 6.79 12.92
N VAL A 255 6.86 7.04 13.07
CA VAL A 255 7.98 6.29 12.48
C VAL A 255 8.73 5.63 13.63
N LEU A 256 8.52 4.33 13.80
CA LEU A 256 8.99 3.54 14.94
C LEU A 256 10.28 2.83 14.58
N THR A 257 11.32 2.96 15.40
CA THR A 257 12.57 2.20 15.26
C THR A 257 12.67 1.16 16.37
N PHE A 258 12.84 -0.10 16.00
CA PHE A 258 13.05 -1.23 16.88
C PHE A 258 14.47 -1.78 16.71
N SER A 259 15.15 -2.04 17.82
CA SER A 259 16.42 -2.80 17.80
C SER A 259 16.22 -4.20 17.18
N PRO A 260 17.29 -4.89 16.75
CA PRO A 260 17.21 -6.29 16.29
C PRO A 260 16.60 -7.28 17.31
N ALA A 261 16.50 -6.89 18.58
CA ALA A 261 15.85 -7.65 19.65
C ALA A 261 14.35 -7.31 19.84
N GLY A 262 13.76 -6.50 18.96
CA GLY A 262 12.34 -6.13 19.00
C GLY A 262 12.00 -5.04 20.02
N GLN A 263 12.99 -4.41 20.65
CA GLN A 263 12.76 -3.31 21.60
C GLN A 263 12.63 -1.98 20.86
N LEU A 264 11.59 -1.19 21.14
CA LEU A 264 11.44 0.16 20.63
C LEU A 264 12.58 1.04 21.18
N VAL A 265 13.37 1.64 20.30
CA VAL A 265 14.50 2.50 20.68
C VAL A 265 14.31 3.96 20.29
N ARG A 266 13.39 4.26 19.36
CA ARG A 266 13.12 5.63 18.91
C ARG A 266 11.74 5.72 18.26
N THR A 267 11.08 6.85 18.47
CA THR A 267 9.88 7.27 17.73
C THR A 267 10.17 8.64 17.12
N GLU A 268 10.07 8.70 15.80
CA GLU A 268 10.05 9.94 15.01
C GLU A 268 8.63 10.13 14.45
N HIS A 269 8.34 11.29 13.85
CA HIS A 269 7.03 11.58 13.27
C HIS A 269 7.20 12.07 11.84
N ALA A 270 6.41 11.53 10.91
CA ALA A 270 6.29 12.05 9.56
C ALA A 270 5.64 13.45 9.59
N ALA A 271 5.88 14.25 8.55
CA ALA A 271 5.28 15.59 8.46
C ALA A 271 3.77 15.54 8.14
N GLN A 272 3.26 14.37 7.76
CA GLN A 272 1.87 14.10 7.46
C GLN A 272 1.55 12.63 7.78
N ALA A 273 0.40 12.38 8.42
CA ALA A 273 -0.08 11.05 8.76
C ALA A 273 -0.47 10.20 7.54
N GLY A 274 -0.97 8.99 7.77
CA GLY A 274 -1.41 8.10 6.68
C GLY A 274 -0.25 7.55 5.87
N SER A 275 0.85 7.25 6.58
CA SER A 275 2.10 6.78 6.02
C SER A 275 1.94 5.45 5.30
N ASP A 276 2.67 5.26 4.20
CA ASP A 276 2.68 4.03 3.43
C ASP A 276 4.12 3.53 3.26
N GLY A 277 4.86 3.99 2.25
CA GLY A 277 6.24 3.59 2.02
C GLY A 277 7.28 4.29 2.88
N LEU A 278 8.43 3.63 3.01
CA LEU A 278 9.60 4.10 3.74
C LEU A 278 10.87 3.86 2.92
N VAL A 279 11.70 4.89 2.77
CA VAL A 279 13.07 4.77 2.27
C VAL A 279 14.02 5.32 3.32
N ILE A 280 15.12 4.62 3.58
CA ILE A 280 16.18 5.06 4.50
C ILE A 280 17.49 5.16 3.73
N LEU A 281 18.12 6.32 3.77
CA LEU A 281 19.42 6.54 3.14
C LEU A 281 20.58 6.17 4.08
N PRO A 282 21.80 5.95 3.55
CA PRO A 282 22.97 5.60 4.36
C PRO A 282 23.34 6.61 5.45
N ASP A 283 22.96 7.88 5.30
CA ASP A 283 23.16 8.92 6.31
C ASP A 283 22.10 8.90 7.44
N GLY A 284 21.12 7.99 7.35
CA GLY A 284 20.00 7.88 8.27
C GLY A 284 18.81 8.78 7.95
N THR A 285 18.85 9.54 6.86
CA THR A 285 17.71 10.32 6.37
C THR A 285 16.60 9.38 5.93
N LYS A 286 15.39 9.63 6.40
CA LYS A 286 14.18 8.84 6.07
C LYS A 286 13.27 9.64 5.16
N TYR A 287 12.65 8.95 4.20
CA TYR A 287 11.57 9.47 3.39
C TYR A 287 10.32 8.63 3.60
N VAL A 288 9.17 9.28 3.75
CA VAL A 288 7.90 8.61 4.04
C VAL A 288 6.81 9.18 3.14
N SER A 289 6.10 8.31 2.41
CA SER A 289 4.94 8.71 1.61
C SER A 289 3.68 8.67 2.44
N SER A 290 2.74 9.57 2.16
CA SER A 290 1.39 9.53 2.70
C SER A 290 0.42 9.10 1.59
N VAL A 291 -0.03 7.84 1.63
CA VAL A 291 -1.00 7.33 0.63
C VAL A 291 -2.38 7.99 0.79
N ARG A 292 -2.71 8.42 2.01
CA ARG A 292 -4.01 9.04 2.33
C ARG A 292 -4.07 10.52 1.96
N PHE A 293 -2.94 11.23 2.01
CA PHE A 293 -2.92 12.69 1.90
C PHE A 293 -1.86 13.25 0.92
N GLY A 294 -1.07 12.38 0.29
CA GLY A 294 -0.23 12.70 -0.87
C GLY A 294 1.06 13.49 -0.59
N GLY A 295 1.45 13.64 0.67
CA GLY A 295 2.71 14.26 1.07
C GLY A 295 3.88 13.28 1.06
N ILE A 296 5.07 13.78 0.73
CA ILE A 296 6.33 13.06 0.88
C ILE A 296 7.15 13.77 1.95
N SER A 297 7.33 13.11 3.09
CA SER A 297 8.09 13.62 4.23
C SER A 297 9.57 13.30 4.06
N ARG A 298 10.45 14.21 4.52
CA ARG A 298 11.88 13.97 4.75
C ARG A 298 12.15 14.16 6.24
N ILE A 299 12.86 13.21 6.84
CA ILE A 299 13.27 13.23 8.24
C ILE A 299 14.79 13.04 8.30
N ARG A 300 15.53 14.10 8.58
CA ARG A 300 16.98 13.98 8.81
C ARG A 300 17.25 13.57 10.26
N PRO A 301 18.35 12.87 10.56
CA PRO A 301 18.69 12.51 11.93
C PRO A 301 18.69 13.74 12.86
N GLY A 302 17.89 13.67 13.93
CA GLY A 302 17.78 14.75 14.93
C GLY A 302 17.01 15.99 14.49
N ALA A 303 16.41 16.00 13.30
CA ALA A 303 15.59 17.11 12.80
C ALA A 303 14.09 16.76 12.79
N ALA A 304 13.25 17.78 12.82
CA ALA A 304 11.82 17.61 12.56
C ALA A 304 11.57 17.24 11.09
N ALA A 305 10.49 16.53 10.83
CA ALA A 305 10.09 16.18 9.48
C ALA A 305 9.61 17.41 8.69
N GLU A 306 9.87 17.40 7.39
CA GLU A 306 9.38 18.41 6.44
C GLU A 306 8.78 17.74 5.20
N LEU A 307 7.81 18.41 4.56
CA LEU A 307 7.27 17.95 3.28
C LEU A 307 8.12 18.46 2.11
N ILE A 308 8.64 17.55 1.30
CA ILE A 308 9.42 17.85 0.09
C ILE A 308 8.59 17.77 -1.20
N ALA A 309 7.41 17.15 -1.12
CA ALA A 309 6.39 17.16 -2.15
C ALA A 309 5.01 17.00 -1.49
N ARG A 310 3.98 17.45 -2.20
CA ARG A 310 2.59 17.48 -1.77
C ARG A 310 1.68 17.09 -2.92
N ASN A 311 0.49 16.64 -2.56
CA ASN A 311 -0.62 16.36 -3.48
C ASN A 311 -0.26 15.32 -4.54
N VAL A 312 0.60 14.35 -4.21
CA VAL A 312 0.86 13.17 -5.03
C VAL A 312 -0.32 12.21 -4.84
N PRO A 313 -1.17 11.99 -5.87
CA PRO A 313 -2.33 11.11 -5.76
C PRO A 313 -1.93 9.70 -5.34
N ASN A 314 -2.54 9.22 -4.24
CA ASN A 314 -2.29 7.90 -3.65
C ASN A 314 -0.84 7.45 -3.75
N ALA A 315 0.06 8.27 -3.20
CA ALA A 315 1.47 7.96 -3.04
C ALA A 315 1.63 6.71 -2.16
N ALA A 316 1.68 5.54 -2.80
CA ALA A 316 1.81 4.23 -2.15
C ALA A 316 3.24 4.07 -1.61
N SER A 317 3.86 2.89 -1.71
CA SER A 317 5.22 2.70 -1.21
C SER A 317 6.26 3.54 -2.01
N MET A 318 7.54 3.35 -1.79
CA MET A 318 8.59 4.05 -2.53
C MET A 318 9.89 3.27 -2.59
N CYS A 319 10.69 3.54 -3.61
CA CYS A 319 12.07 3.06 -3.69
C CYS A 319 13.04 4.21 -3.97
N TYR A 320 14.30 3.98 -3.59
CA TYR A 320 15.40 4.89 -3.89
C TYR A 320 16.12 4.48 -5.16
N ASP A 321 15.93 5.24 -6.23
CA ASP A 321 16.76 5.15 -7.42
C ASP A 321 18.10 5.88 -7.17
N ALA A 322 19.07 5.12 -6.69
CA ALA A 322 20.40 5.62 -6.36
C ALA A 322 21.21 6.06 -7.61
N GLY A 323 20.85 5.58 -8.80
CA GLY A 323 21.51 5.94 -10.06
C GLY A 323 21.22 7.38 -10.47
N ALA A 324 20.01 7.87 -10.18
CA ALA A 324 19.59 9.24 -10.48
C ALA A 324 19.35 10.13 -9.23
N SER A 325 19.62 9.61 -8.03
CA SER A 325 19.40 10.29 -6.75
C SER A 325 17.97 10.84 -6.64
N GLN A 326 17.00 9.93 -6.75
CA GLN A 326 15.59 10.29 -6.72
C GLN A 326 14.76 9.24 -6.00
N LEU A 327 13.64 9.67 -5.44
CA LEU A 327 12.58 8.79 -4.98
C LEU A 327 11.67 8.46 -6.15
N VAL A 328 11.22 7.21 -6.19
CA VAL A 328 10.21 6.73 -7.13
C VAL A 328 9.05 6.18 -6.31
N ILE A 329 7.84 6.67 -6.61
CA ILE A 329 6.65 6.42 -5.80
C ILE A 329 5.53 5.91 -6.70
N PRO A 330 5.06 4.67 -6.55
CA PRO A 330 3.85 4.21 -7.23
C PRO A 330 2.62 5.04 -6.85
N MET A 331 1.82 5.36 -7.87
CA MET A 331 0.54 6.05 -7.76
C MET A 331 -0.55 5.06 -8.15
N ASN A 332 -0.98 4.23 -7.19
CA ASN A 332 -1.78 3.03 -7.46
C ASN A 332 -3.07 3.30 -8.26
N ALA A 333 -3.80 4.36 -7.93
CA ALA A 333 -5.05 4.76 -8.59
C ALA A 333 -4.84 5.37 -9.98
N ASN A 334 -3.62 5.82 -10.27
CA ASN A 334 -3.30 6.54 -11.51
C ASN A 334 -2.55 5.68 -12.51
N ASN A 335 -2.20 4.43 -12.17
CA ASN A 335 -1.41 3.55 -13.05
C ASN A 335 -0.11 4.25 -13.51
N ALA A 336 0.52 4.94 -12.54
CA ALA A 336 1.64 5.85 -12.75
C ALA A 336 2.71 5.73 -11.64
N LEU A 337 3.86 6.34 -11.87
CA LEU A 337 4.98 6.51 -10.94
C LEU A 337 5.30 8.00 -10.86
N ALA A 338 5.42 8.51 -9.64
CA ALA A 338 5.98 9.82 -9.35
C ALA A 338 7.49 9.74 -9.11
N PHE A 339 8.23 10.71 -9.62
CA PHE A 339 9.69 10.82 -9.52
C PHE A 339 10.05 12.16 -8.88
N ILE A 340 10.88 12.12 -7.83
CA ILE A 340 11.27 13.29 -7.06
C ILE A 340 12.77 13.25 -6.83
N HIS A 341 13.50 14.17 -7.45
CA HIS A 341 14.92 14.31 -7.21
C HIS A 341 15.19 14.73 -5.76
N ILE A 342 16.22 14.15 -5.15
CA ILE A 342 16.65 14.48 -3.80
C ILE A 342 18.13 14.86 -3.79
N ASP A 343 18.42 15.99 -3.14
CA ASP A 343 19.79 16.43 -2.93
C ASP A 343 20.48 15.48 -1.95
N ARG A 344 21.76 15.17 -2.23
CA ARG A 344 22.64 14.45 -1.31
C ARG A 344 23.31 15.42 -0.33
#